data_AF-A0A497KQK4-F1
#
_entry.id   AF-A0A497KQK4-F1
#
_cell.length_a   1.000
_cell.length_b   1.000
_cell.length_c   1.000
_cell.angle_alpha   90.00
_cell.angle_beta   90.00
_cell.angle_gamma   90.00
#
_symmetry.space_group_name_H-M   'P 1'
#
loop_
_entity.id
_entity.type
_entity.pdbx_description
1 polymer ?
#
loop_
_entity_poly.entity_id
_entity_poly.type
_entity_poly.pdbx_seq_one_letter_code
_entity_poly.pdbx_strand_id
1 'polypeptide(L)'
;MLAVLRRRENADRLREMLRRRLRGEELNEEELKELSIARRTADLVLSYGKRAIVALQVKDVGPETAFRILGKMHFDEKEFYLDLLKAKIRFLRTRQYWDEKT
;
A
#
# COMPACT_ATOMS: atom_id res chain seq x y z
N MET A 1 -11.11 10.34 -2.71
CA MET A 1 -9.92 9.51 -2.46
C MET A 1 -10.40 8.09 -2.15
N LEU A 2 -10.07 7.11 -2.99
CA LEU A 2 -10.48 5.71 -2.82
C LEU A 2 -9.27 4.91 -2.32
N ALA A 3 -9.12 4.76 -1.00
CA ALA A 3 -8.06 3.95 -0.42
C ALA A 3 -8.54 2.51 -0.25
N VAL A 4 -7.71 1.55 -0.67
CA VAL A 4 -7.93 0.12 -0.37
C VAL A 4 -7.48 -0.12 1.07
N LEU A 5 -8.44 -0.38 1.94
CA LEU A 5 -8.18 -0.75 3.33
C LEU A 5 -7.92 -2.25 3.42
N ARG A 6 -6.87 -2.63 4.14
CA ARG A 6 -6.64 -4.05 4.47
C ARG A 6 -7.69 -4.47 5.49
N ARG A 7 -8.02 -5.78 5.54
CA ARG A 7 -9.06 -6.37 6.42
C ARG A 7 -8.91 -6.05 7.93
N ARG A 8 -7.78 -5.50 8.38
CA ARG A 8 -7.51 -5.06 9.76
C ARG A 8 -7.60 -3.54 9.98
N GLU A 9 -7.74 -2.73 8.94
CA GLU A 9 -7.74 -1.26 9.03
C GLU A 9 -9.17 -0.74 9.18
N ASN A 10 -9.41 0.05 10.24
CA ASN A 10 -10.72 0.63 10.53
C ASN A 10 -10.95 1.87 9.65
N ALA A 11 -11.88 1.76 8.69
CA ALA A 11 -12.26 2.85 7.80
C ALA A 11 -12.67 4.13 8.54
N ASP A 12 -13.33 3.97 9.68
CA ASP A 12 -13.84 5.08 10.49
C ASP A 12 -12.71 5.92 11.10
N ARG A 13 -11.64 5.26 11.57
CA ARG A 13 -10.45 5.94 12.12
C ARG A 13 -9.76 6.79 11.07
N LEU A 14 -9.53 6.22 9.87
CA LEU A 14 -8.91 6.95 8.77
C LEU A 14 -9.77 8.15 8.34
N ARG A 15 -11.10 7.98 8.32
CA ARG A 15 -12.04 9.06 7.99
C ARG A 15 -12.00 10.17 9.04
N GLU A 16 -11.90 9.83 10.31
CA GLU A 16 -11.77 10.79 11.39
C GLU A 16 -10.45 11.56 11.31
N MET A 17 -9.32 10.87 11.09
CA MET A 17 -8.01 11.49 10.89
C MET A 17 -8.00 12.45 9.69
N LEU A 18 -8.63 12.06 8.57
CA LEU A 18 -8.80 12.93 7.41
C LEU A 18 -9.60 14.19 7.74
N ARG A 19 -10.69 14.07 8.52
CA ARG A 19 -11.49 15.22 8.95
C ARG A 19 -10.71 16.15 9.88
N ARG A 20 -9.99 15.60 10.86
CA ARG A 20 -9.13 16.36 11.78
C ARG A 20 -8.06 17.14 11.02
N ARG A 21 -7.41 16.49 10.05
CA ARG A 21 -6.44 17.15 9.16
C ARG A 21 -7.04 18.29 8.33
N LEU A 22 -8.26 18.11 7.81
CA LEU A 22 -8.97 19.16 7.05
C LEU A 22 -9.37 20.35 7.93
N ARG A 23 -9.58 20.12 9.24
CA ARG A 23 -9.84 21.17 10.23
C ARG A 23 -8.57 21.85 10.75
N GLY A 24 -7.38 21.44 10.28
CA GLY A 24 -6.10 22.00 10.71
C GLY A 24 -5.64 21.52 12.08
N GLU A 25 -6.21 20.44 12.62
CA GLU A 25 -5.76 19.85 13.89
C GLU A 25 -4.40 19.18 13.71
N GLU A 26 -3.56 19.23 14.75
CA GLU A 26 -2.30 18.50 14.79
C GLU A 26 -2.57 16.98 14.85
N LEU A 27 -1.85 16.26 13.99
CA LEU A 27 -1.81 14.81 13.95
C LEU A 27 -0.45 14.36 14.46
N ASN A 28 -0.41 13.28 15.22
CA ASN A 28 0.86 12.70 15.64
C ASN A 28 1.60 12.05 14.44
N GLU A 29 2.88 11.70 14.63
CA GLU A 29 3.69 11.12 13.55
C GLU A 29 3.11 9.81 12.99
N GLU A 30 2.49 9.00 13.85
CA GLU A 30 1.88 7.73 13.45
C GLU A 30 0.63 7.95 12.57
N GLU A 31 -0.23 8.89 12.96
CA GLU A 31 -1.41 9.32 12.23
C GLU A 31 -1.04 9.94 10.88
N LEU A 32 0.02 10.76 10.85
CA LEU A 32 0.54 11.34 9.61
C LEU A 32 1.06 10.25 8.66
N LYS A 33 1.74 9.24 9.19
CA LYS A 33 2.24 8.10 8.42
C LYS A 33 1.10 7.25 7.86
N GLU A 34 0.11 6.92 8.67
CA GLU A 34 -1.08 6.16 8.24
C GLU A 34 -1.85 6.92 7.13
N LEU A 35 -2.07 8.23 7.31
CA LEU A 35 -2.75 9.05 6.31
C LEU A 35 -1.94 9.19 5.01
N SER A 36 -0.61 9.26 5.10
CA SER A 36 0.28 9.26 3.95
C SER A 36 0.21 7.93 3.17
N ILE A 37 0.20 6.80 3.87
CA ILE A 37 0.05 5.47 3.26
C ILE A 37 -1.30 5.37 2.53
N ALA A 38 -2.39 5.75 3.20
CA ALA A 38 -3.72 5.74 2.61
C ALA A 38 -3.80 6.62 1.36
N ARG A 39 -3.14 7.79 1.37
CA ARG A 39 -3.09 8.69 0.21
C ARG A 39 -2.38 8.05 -0.97
N ARG A 40 -1.19 7.48 -0.73
CA ARG A 40 -0.43 6.78 -1.77
C ARG A 40 -1.20 5.58 -2.34
N THR A 41 -1.89 4.80 -1.52
CA THR A 41 -2.71 3.69 -2.03
C THR A 41 -3.88 4.19 -2.87
N ALA A 42 -4.52 5.30 -2.49
CA ALA A 42 -5.57 5.89 -3.29
C ALA A 42 -5.07 6.45 -4.63
N ASP A 43 -3.91 7.11 -4.63
CA ASP A 43 -3.29 7.62 -5.86
C ASP A 43 -2.97 6.47 -6.84
N LEU A 44 -2.50 5.33 -6.31
CA LEU A 44 -2.28 4.12 -7.10
C LEU A 44 -3.57 3.56 -7.70
N VAL A 45 -4.64 3.49 -6.91
CA VAL A 45 -5.95 3.01 -7.39
C VAL A 45 -6.50 3.94 -8.46
N LEU A 46 -6.34 5.26 -8.30
CA LEU A 46 -6.74 6.25 -9.31
C LEU A 46 -5.94 6.10 -10.61
N SER A 47 -4.64 5.78 -10.52
CA SER A 47 -3.75 5.70 -11.68
C SER A 47 -3.83 4.37 -12.43
N TYR A 48 -3.91 3.25 -11.70
CA TYR A 48 -3.80 1.89 -12.25
C TYR A 48 -5.08 1.06 -12.12
N GLY A 49 -6.13 1.59 -11.49
CA GLY A 49 -7.44 0.96 -11.37
C GLY A 49 -7.39 -0.41 -10.71
N LYS A 50 -8.03 -1.40 -11.36
CA LYS A 50 -8.15 -2.79 -10.85
C LYS A 50 -6.80 -3.43 -10.54
N ARG A 51 -5.76 -3.15 -11.34
CA ARG A 51 -4.41 -3.71 -11.13
C ARG A 51 -3.79 -3.23 -9.82
N ALA A 52 -4.04 -1.97 -9.44
CA ALA A 52 -3.61 -1.45 -8.14
C ALA A 52 -4.29 -2.16 -6.98
N ILE A 53 -5.59 -2.41 -7.08
CA ILE A 53 -6.35 -3.16 -6.06
C ILE A 53 -5.74 -4.56 -5.88
N VAL A 54 -5.52 -5.28 -6.99
CA VAL A 54 -4.90 -6.61 -6.98
C VAL A 54 -3.52 -6.58 -6.31
N ALA A 55 -2.67 -5.63 -6.69
CA ALA A 55 -1.32 -5.50 -6.13
C ALA A 55 -1.34 -5.24 -4.61
N LEU A 56 -2.22 -4.36 -4.14
CA LEU A 56 -2.33 -3.99 -2.73
C LEU A 56 -2.96 -5.09 -1.85
N GLN A 57 -3.69 -6.04 -2.44
CA GLN A 57 -4.20 -7.22 -1.72
C GLN A 57 -3.12 -8.27 -1.46
N VAL A 58 -1.98 -8.22 -2.15
CA VAL A 58 -0.89 -9.17 -1.92
C VAL A 58 -0.27 -8.92 -0.54
N LYS A 59 -0.10 -10.00 0.24
CA LYS A 59 0.53 -9.93 1.56
C LYS A 59 1.92 -9.30 1.44
N ASP A 60 2.22 -8.38 2.37
CA ASP A 60 3.49 -7.65 2.44
C ASP A 60 3.84 -6.77 1.21
N VAL A 61 2.90 -6.54 0.29
CA VAL A 61 3.02 -5.55 -0.79
C VAL A 61 2.34 -4.25 -0.34
N GLY A 62 3.15 -3.28 0.06
CA GLY A 62 2.70 -1.92 0.37
C GLY A 62 2.61 -1.02 -0.88
N PRO A 63 2.15 0.24 -0.73
CA PRO A 63 2.03 1.18 -1.84
C PRO A 63 3.34 1.40 -2.60
N GLU A 64 4.49 1.45 -1.94
CA GLU A 64 5.77 1.64 -2.64
C GLU A 64 6.14 0.44 -3.53
N THR A 65 5.96 -0.77 -3.02
CA THR A 65 6.21 -1.99 -3.79
C THR A 65 5.20 -2.14 -4.92
N ALA A 66 3.92 -1.85 -4.66
CA ALA A 66 2.88 -1.84 -5.68
C ALA A 66 3.19 -0.82 -6.78
N PHE A 67 3.61 0.40 -6.43
CA PHE A 67 4.02 1.43 -7.39
C PHE A 67 5.17 0.94 -8.29
N ARG A 68 6.22 0.35 -7.72
CA ARG A 68 7.35 -0.19 -8.50
C ARG A 68 6.95 -1.31 -9.44
N ILE A 69 6.01 -2.16 -9.04
CA ILE A 69 5.53 -3.25 -9.89
C ILE A 69 4.64 -2.68 -11.00
N LEU A 70 3.64 -1.87 -10.64
CA LEU A 70 2.68 -1.29 -11.59
C LEU A 70 3.31 -0.34 -12.61
N GLY A 71 4.41 0.33 -12.23
CA GLY A 71 5.15 1.22 -13.12
C GLY A 71 6.05 0.50 -14.14
N LYS A 72 6.17 -0.83 -14.07
CA LYS A 72 6.87 -1.59 -15.11
C LYS A 72 5.99 -1.77 -16.34
N MET A 73 6.64 -1.86 -17.50
CA MET A 73 5.98 -2.25 -18.73
C MET A 73 5.65 -3.75 -18.64
N HIS A 74 4.36 -4.09 -18.60
CA HIS A 74 3.86 -5.45 -18.62
C HIS A 74 3.10 -5.65 -19.92
N PHE A 75 3.60 -6.53 -20.79
CA PHE A 75 2.98 -6.78 -22.09
C PHE A 75 1.78 -7.72 -21.97
N ASP A 76 1.78 -8.58 -20.94
CA ASP A 76 0.68 -9.46 -20.61
C ASP A 76 0.30 -9.41 -19.12
N GLU A 77 -0.86 -9.98 -18.78
CA GLU A 77 -1.31 -10.04 -17.39
C GLU A 77 -0.47 -11.03 -16.56
N LYS A 78 0.13 -12.03 -17.20
CA LYS A 78 0.91 -13.08 -16.53
C LYS A 78 2.20 -12.53 -15.93
N GLU A 79 2.91 -11.68 -16.65
CA GLU A 79 4.11 -10.97 -16.20
C GLU A 79 3.83 -10.13 -14.97
N PHE A 80 2.68 -9.45 -14.95
CA PHE A 80 2.23 -8.68 -13.79
C PHE A 80 2.04 -9.57 -12.55
N TYR A 81 1.34 -10.70 -12.67
CA TYR A 81 1.16 -11.64 -11.57
C TYR A 81 2.48 -12.31 -11.13
N LEU A 82 3.35 -12.65 -12.09
CA LEU A 82 4.68 -13.18 -11.82
C LEU A 82 5.54 -12.20 -11.02
N ASP A 83 5.48 -10.91 -11.35
CA ASP A 83 6.19 -9.87 -10.63
C ASP A 83 5.65 -9.68 -9.20
N LEU A 84 4.34 -9.75 -9.01
CA LEU A 84 3.73 -9.74 -7.67
C LEU A 84 4.21 -10.94 -6.83
N LEU A 85 4.27 -12.13 -7.44
CA LEU A 85 4.74 -13.34 -6.76
C LEU A 85 6.22 -13.23 -6.40
N LYS A 86 7.07 -12.76 -7.33
CA LYS A 86 8.50 -12.52 -7.10
C LYS A 86 8.72 -11.51 -5.97
N ALA A 87 7.93 -10.43 -5.93
CA ALA A 87 8.01 -9.44 -4.86
C ALA A 87 7.67 -10.03 -3.49
N LYS A 88 6.61 -10.85 -3.41
CA LYS A 88 6.24 -11.58 -2.20
C LYS A 88 7.35 -12.53 -1.73
N ILE A 89 7.91 -13.33 -2.64
CA ILE A 89 9.01 -14.27 -2.32
C ILE A 89 10.23 -13.50 -1.82
N ARG A 90 10.59 -12.40 -2.49
CA ARG A 90 11.73 -11.56 -2.08
C ARG A 90 11.52 -11.03 -0.66
N PHE A 91 10.32 -10.51 -0.36
CA PHE A 91 9.99 -10.01 0.98
C PHE A 91 10.12 -11.10 2.04
N LEU A 92 9.54 -12.28 1.80
CA LEU A 92 9.64 -13.42 2.73
C LEU A 92 11.10 -13.84 2.96
N ARG A 93 11.91 -13.89 1.90
CA ARG A 93 13.33 -14.24 1.99
C ARG A 93 14.14 -13.18 2.74
N THR A 94 13.82 -11.90 2.61
CA THR A 94 14.56 -10.85 3.32
C THR A 94 14.07 -10.68 4.76
N ARG A 95 12.82 -11.00 5.07
CA ARG A 95 12.22 -10.82 6.40
C ARG A 95 13.00 -11.53 7.52
N GLN A 96 13.54 -12.72 7.25
CA GLN A 96 14.33 -13.48 8.23
C GLN A 96 15.55 -12.71 8.77
N TYR A 97 16.07 -11.73 8.03
CA TYR A 97 17.21 -10.90 8.44
C TYR A 97 16.81 -9.62 9.18
N TRP A 98 15.51 -9.35 9.34
CA TRP A 98 15.01 -8.12 9.96
C TRP A 98 14.70 -8.34 11.45
N ASP A 99 14.41 -9.59 11.84
CA ASP A 99 14.19 -9.97 13.24
C ASP A 99 15.52 -10.11 14.02
N GLU A 100 16.67 -10.25 13.36
CA GLU A 100 18.02 -10.34 13.99
C GLU A 100 18.60 -8.99 14.46
N LYS A 101 17.82 -7.89 14.40
CA LYS A 101 18.26 -6.55 14.82
C LYS A 101 17.51 -5.97 16.03
N THR A 102 16.90 -6.83 16.85
CA THR A 102 16.36 -6.44 18.17
C THR A 102 17.14 -7.12 19.27
#